data_AF-A0A7S1Y0R2-F1
#
_entry.id   AF-A0A7S1Y0R2-F1
#
_cell.length_a   1.000
_cell.length_b   1.000
_cell.length_c   1.000
_cell.angle_alpha   90.00
_cell.angle_beta   90.00
_cell.angle_gamma   90.00
#
_symmetry.space_group_name_H-M   'P 1'
#
loop_
_entity.id
_entity.type
_entity.pdbx_description
1 polymer ?
#
loop_
_entity_poly.entity_id
_entity_poly.type
_entity_poly.pdbx_seq_one_letter_code
_entity_poly.pdbx_strand_id
1 'polypeptide(L)'
;EPLRSPPSAATLKAVDRRAAVQQGAAFVAVLGLLQPVGPAVAAEKAELDREALVGQVRYELEKGGIYEIQQMIANSDWEGLKTFTRDYDQSFRKKLMGDARKTLNSQKDVALEYRNGVTFDLIAISKAARTSDKAEAEAQFKILTNDVEQFLKLFDSD
;
A
#
# COMPACT_ATOMS: atom_id res chain seq x y z
N GLU A 1 24.23 -34.60 43.97
CA GLU A 1 23.68 -33.22 43.88
C GLU A 1 23.07 -33.04 42.49
N PRO A 2 21.83 -32.54 42.37
CA PRO A 2 20.94 -32.93 41.28
C PRO A 2 21.04 -32.06 40.03
N LEU A 3 20.83 -32.74 38.90
CA LEU A 3 20.55 -32.21 37.58
C LEU A 3 19.36 -31.24 37.64
N ARG A 4 19.60 -29.98 37.23
CA ARG A 4 18.54 -28.99 37.06
C ARG A 4 17.68 -29.38 35.85
N SER A 5 16.43 -29.67 36.14
CA SER A 5 15.35 -29.93 35.19
C SER A 5 15.12 -28.75 34.23
N PRO A 6 14.68 -29.02 32.98
CA PRO A 6 14.23 -27.98 32.07
C PRO A 6 12.82 -27.49 32.44
N PRO A 7 12.50 -26.19 32.27
CA PRO A 7 11.13 -25.72 32.39
C PRO A 7 10.28 -26.15 31.17
N SER A 8 9.35 -27.06 31.48
CA SER A 8 7.96 -27.19 31.05
C SER A 8 7.51 -26.59 29.71
N ALA A 9 6.96 -27.46 28.86
CA ALA A 9 6.03 -27.12 27.80
C ALA A 9 4.82 -26.36 28.36
N ALA A 10 4.53 -25.20 27.78
CA ALA A 10 3.28 -24.45 28.00
C ALA A 10 2.64 -24.16 26.65
N THR A 11 1.80 -25.11 26.25
CA THR A 11 0.52 -24.99 25.54
C THR A 11 0.21 -23.62 24.91
N LEU A 12 0.41 -23.54 23.58
CA LEU A 12 -0.27 -22.56 22.73
C LEU A 12 -1.78 -22.86 22.75
N LYS A 13 -2.55 -22.08 23.52
CA LYS A 13 -4.02 -22.07 23.37
C LYS A 13 -4.39 -21.20 22.16
N ALA A 14 -4.81 -21.87 21.09
CA ALA A 14 -5.61 -21.26 20.04
C ALA A 14 -6.87 -20.66 20.67
N VAL A 15 -7.05 -19.34 20.56
CA VAL A 15 -8.30 -18.69 20.92
C VAL A 15 -9.24 -18.81 19.74
N ASP A 16 -10.14 -19.78 19.85
CA ASP A 16 -11.30 -19.98 19.00
C ASP A 16 -12.26 -18.79 19.18
N ARG A 17 -12.34 -17.89 18.19
CA ARG A 17 -13.18 -16.67 18.24
C ARG A 17 -14.65 -16.93 17.89
N ARG A 18 -15.12 -18.18 18.01
CA ARG A 18 -16.50 -18.60 17.71
C ARG A 18 -17.22 -19.14 18.95
N ALA A 19 -17.33 -18.32 19.99
CA ALA A 19 -18.22 -18.59 21.11
C ALA A 19 -18.57 -17.29 21.83
N ALA A 20 -19.45 -16.49 21.24
CA ALA A 20 -20.14 -15.41 21.93
C ALA A 20 -21.59 -15.39 21.45
N VAL A 21 -22.33 -16.43 21.85
CA VAL A 21 -23.79 -16.53 21.71
C VAL A 21 -24.36 -16.64 23.11
N GLN A 22 -25.38 -15.81 23.34
CA GLN A 22 -26.38 -15.86 24.41
C GLN A 22 -25.89 -15.62 25.84
N GLN A 23 -26.31 -14.47 26.39
CA GLN A 23 -27.34 -14.46 27.43
C GLN A 23 -27.84 -13.03 27.69
N GLY A 24 -29.15 -12.89 27.84
CA GLY A 24 -29.80 -11.63 28.21
C GLY A 24 -31.23 -11.52 27.68
N ALA A 25 -32.14 -12.36 28.16
CA ALA A 25 -33.57 -12.17 27.94
C ALA A 25 -34.19 -11.49 29.16
N ALA A 26 -34.82 -10.34 28.93
CA ALA A 26 -36.21 -10.01 29.30
C ALA A 26 -36.35 -8.53 29.67
N PHE A 27 -36.92 -7.73 28.77
CA PHE A 27 -37.67 -6.53 29.14
C PHE A 27 -38.93 -6.42 28.27
N VAL A 28 -40.05 -6.62 28.95
CA VAL A 28 -41.42 -6.14 28.77
C VAL A 28 -41.78 -5.44 27.45
N ALA A 29 -42.84 -5.97 26.82
CA ALA A 29 -43.53 -5.44 25.66
C ALA A 29 -44.08 -4.01 25.89
N VAL A 30 -43.74 -3.11 24.97
CA VAL A 30 -44.54 -1.92 24.66
C VAL A 30 -44.73 -1.88 23.16
N LEU A 31 -46.00 -1.89 22.76
CA LEU A 31 -46.48 -1.67 21.40
C LEU A 31 -45.91 -0.34 20.88
N GLY A 32 -45.04 -0.40 19.89
CA GLY A 32 -44.47 0.78 19.23
C GLY A 32 -43.65 0.35 18.03
N LEU A 33 -44.20 0.55 16.83
CA LEU A 33 -43.56 0.32 15.54
C LEU A 33 -42.23 1.09 15.44
N LEU A 34 -41.13 0.45 15.79
CA LEU A 34 -39.78 0.93 15.53
C LEU A 34 -39.04 -0.15 14.78
N GLN A 35 -39.16 -0.10 13.46
CA GLN A 35 -38.27 -0.84 12.57
C GLN A 35 -36.84 -0.32 12.79
N PRO A 36 -35.82 -1.18 12.97
CA PRO A 36 -34.45 -0.74 12.82
C PRO A 36 -34.20 -0.49 11.34
N VAL A 37 -34.42 0.75 10.88
CA VAL A 37 -33.83 1.27 9.64
C VAL A 37 -32.35 1.42 9.93
N GLY A 38 -31.59 0.34 9.79
CA GLY A 38 -30.17 0.45 9.59
C GLY A 38 -29.96 1.13 8.23
N PRO A 39 -29.34 2.32 8.15
CA PRO A 39 -28.95 2.83 6.85
C PRO A 39 -27.76 2.00 6.39
N ALA A 40 -28.05 0.91 5.67
CA ALA A 40 -27.13 0.39 4.69
C ALA A 40 -27.04 1.43 3.56
N VAL A 41 -26.30 2.50 3.81
CA VAL A 41 -25.79 3.34 2.73
C VAL A 41 -24.77 2.45 2.05
N ALA A 42 -25.21 1.70 1.05
CA ALA A 42 -24.32 1.23 0.02
C ALA A 42 -23.67 2.49 -0.54
N ALA A 43 -22.47 2.80 -0.05
CA ALA A 43 -21.66 3.87 -0.60
C ALA A 43 -21.56 3.58 -2.09
N GLU A 44 -22.23 4.41 -2.88
CA GLU A 44 -22.12 4.42 -4.32
C GLU A 44 -20.63 4.40 -4.62
N LYS A 45 -20.18 3.28 -5.19
CA LYS A 45 -18.76 3.01 -5.37
C LYS A 45 -18.32 3.97 -6.46
N ALA A 46 -17.85 5.15 -6.06
CA ALA A 46 -17.42 6.20 -6.97
C ALA A 46 -16.60 5.56 -8.07
N GLU A 47 -17.08 5.70 -9.31
CA GLU A 47 -16.45 5.08 -10.45
C GLU A 47 -15.05 5.68 -10.58
N LEU A 48 -14.03 4.81 -10.60
CA LEU A 48 -12.65 5.25 -10.66
C LEU A 48 -12.38 5.77 -12.06
N ASP A 49 -12.14 7.06 -12.19
CA ASP A 49 -11.77 7.70 -13.46
C ASP A 49 -10.37 7.24 -13.89
N ARG A 50 -10.34 6.34 -14.89
CA ARG A 50 -9.10 5.76 -15.45
C ARG A 50 -8.17 6.84 -15.97
N GLU A 51 -8.67 7.79 -16.75
CA GLU A 51 -7.84 8.80 -17.40
C GLU A 51 -7.23 9.74 -16.36
N ALA A 52 -8.02 10.17 -15.37
CA ALA A 52 -7.53 10.99 -14.27
C ALA A 52 -6.43 10.28 -13.46
N LEU A 53 -6.62 9.00 -13.14
CA LEU A 53 -5.65 8.21 -12.36
C LEU A 53 -4.35 7.99 -13.15
N VAL A 54 -4.42 7.61 -14.42
CA VAL A 54 -3.25 7.44 -15.29
C VAL A 54 -2.53 8.78 -15.50
N GLY A 55 -3.28 9.86 -15.70
CA GLY A 55 -2.74 11.22 -15.79
C GLY A 55 -1.99 11.63 -14.51
N GLN A 56 -2.51 11.29 -13.33
CA GLN A 56 -1.81 11.50 -12.06
C GLN A 56 -0.53 10.67 -11.97
N VAL A 57 -0.52 9.40 -12.39
CA VAL A 57 0.72 8.59 -12.39
C VAL A 57 1.77 9.19 -13.34
N ARG A 58 1.36 9.70 -14.51
CA ARG A 58 2.28 10.43 -15.42
C ARG A 58 2.81 11.71 -14.78
N TYR A 59 1.95 12.45 -14.09
CA TYR A 59 2.35 13.65 -13.36
C TYR A 59 3.43 13.37 -12.30
N GLU A 60 3.35 12.24 -11.61
CA GLU A 60 4.37 11.86 -10.60
C GLU A 60 5.78 11.74 -11.20
N LEU A 61 5.91 11.27 -12.45
CA LEU A 61 7.18 11.19 -13.18
C LEU A 61 7.73 12.57 -13.57
N GLU A 62 6.86 13.47 -14.02
CA GLU A 62 7.29 14.75 -14.60
C GLU A 62 7.51 15.84 -13.54
N LYS A 63 6.64 15.87 -12.51
CA LYS A 63 6.53 17.00 -11.58
C LYS A 63 6.15 16.61 -10.15
N GLY A 64 5.72 15.37 -9.91
CA GLY A 64 5.35 14.90 -8.58
C GLY A 64 6.50 14.22 -7.83
N GLY A 65 6.17 13.23 -7.00
CA GLY A 65 7.11 12.64 -6.05
C GLY A 65 8.28 11.87 -6.67
N ILE A 66 8.11 11.27 -7.86
CA ILE A 66 9.25 10.63 -8.55
C ILE A 66 10.22 11.71 -9.04
N TYR A 67 9.71 12.82 -9.57
CA TYR A 67 10.55 13.97 -9.92
C TYR A 67 11.24 14.56 -8.67
N GLU A 68 10.55 14.67 -7.53
CA GLU A 68 11.15 15.13 -6.28
C GLU A 68 12.30 14.23 -5.81
N ILE A 69 12.16 12.90 -5.92
CA ILE A 69 13.24 11.94 -5.64
C ILE A 69 14.48 12.26 -6.48
N GLN A 70 14.29 12.52 -7.78
CA GLN A 70 15.39 12.90 -8.67
C GLN A 70 16.10 14.17 -8.18
N GLN A 71 15.34 15.18 -7.77
CA GLN A 71 15.89 16.43 -7.26
C GLN A 71 16.67 16.22 -5.95
N MET A 72 16.15 15.40 -5.03
CA MET A 72 16.85 15.08 -3.78
C MET A 72 18.18 14.35 -4.05
N ILE A 73 18.21 13.41 -5.00
CA ILE A 73 19.44 12.73 -5.42
C ILE A 73 20.43 13.72 -6.07
N ALA A 74 19.94 14.58 -6.96
CA ALA A 74 20.76 15.58 -7.64
C ALA A 74 21.44 16.53 -6.62
N ASN A 75 20.66 16.99 -5.64
CA ASN A 75 21.09 17.92 -4.59
C ASN A 75 21.80 17.24 -3.41
N SER A 76 21.94 15.90 -3.42
CA SER A 76 22.51 15.13 -2.32
C SER A 76 21.78 15.33 -0.97
N ASP A 77 20.46 15.56 -1.03
CA ASP A 77 19.60 15.66 0.16
C ASP A 77 19.22 14.25 0.66
N TRP A 78 20.17 13.62 1.36
CA TRP A 78 20.03 12.24 1.80
C TRP A 78 19.00 12.06 2.93
N GLU A 79 18.86 13.05 3.82
CA GLU A 79 17.86 13.00 4.90
C GLU A 79 16.44 13.17 4.36
N GLY A 80 16.24 14.12 3.43
CA GLY A 80 14.99 14.29 2.70
C GLY A 80 14.64 13.02 1.95
N LEU A 81 15.59 12.47 1.18
CA LEU A 81 15.38 11.27 0.38
C LEU A 81 14.97 10.05 1.21
N LYS A 82 15.61 9.82 2.36
CA LYS A 82 15.26 8.72 3.27
C LYS A 82 13.84 8.84 3.82
N THR A 83 13.47 10.05 4.24
CA THR A 83 12.16 10.30 4.86
C THR A 83 11.06 10.20 3.80
N PHE A 84 11.28 10.86 2.66
CA PHE A 84 10.34 10.90 1.56
C PHE A 84 10.02 9.50 1.01
N THR A 85 11.05 8.73 0.66
CA THR A 85 10.88 7.39 0.07
C THR A 85 10.12 6.41 0.97
N ARG A 86 10.25 6.56 2.31
CA ARG A 86 9.51 5.73 3.28
C ARG A 86 8.01 6.00 3.23
N ASP A 87 7.62 7.26 3.15
CA ASP A 87 6.22 7.67 3.29
C ASP A 87 5.49 7.65 1.93
N TYR A 88 6.23 7.87 0.85
CA TYR A 88 5.72 7.94 -0.51
C TYR A 88 5.15 6.62 -1.05
N ASP A 89 5.64 5.44 -0.61
CA ASP A 89 5.09 4.13 -1.05
C ASP A 89 3.57 4.02 -0.81
N GLN A 90 3.08 4.56 0.31
CA GLN A 90 1.68 4.44 0.66
C GLN A 90 0.77 5.29 -0.22
N SER A 91 1.16 6.53 -0.49
CA SER A 91 0.37 7.44 -1.33
C SER A 91 0.48 7.06 -2.81
N PHE A 92 1.67 6.69 -3.27
CA PHE A 92 1.90 6.43 -4.68
C PHE A 92 1.52 5.00 -5.06
N ARG A 93 2.27 4.00 -4.60
CA ARG A 93 2.03 2.61 -5.01
C ARG A 93 0.71 2.09 -4.48
N LYS A 94 0.46 2.20 -3.17
CA LYS A 94 -0.71 1.55 -2.54
C LYS A 94 -2.01 2.21 -2.96
N LYS A 95 -2.08 3.55 -2.89
CA LYS A 95 -3.27 4.32 -3.26
C LYS A 95 -3.33 4.57 -4.77
N LEU A 96 -2.52 5.48 -5.32
CA LEU A 96 -2.67 5.94 -6.71
C LEU A 96 -2.53 4.80 -7.75
N MET A 97 -1.40 4.09 -7.78
CA MET A 97 -1.23 2.96 -8.71
C MET A 97 -2.19 1.82 -8.39
N GLY A 98 -2.59 1.67 -7.13
CA GLY A 98 -3.56 0.65 -6.71
C GLY A 98 -4.95 0.90 -7.25
N ASP A 99 -5.36 2.17 -7.29
CA ASP A 99 -6.64 2.59 -7.87
C ASP A 99 -6.56 2.53 -9.39
N ALA A 100 -5.48 3.00 -10.01
CA ALA A 100 -5.26 2.85 -11.46
C ALA A 100 -5.30 1.37 -11.90
N ARG A 101 -4.64 0.45 -11.16
CA ARG A 101 -4.69 -0.98 -11.46
C ARG A 101 -6.13 -1.55 -11.44
N LYS A 102 -7.01 -1.04 -10.58
CA LYS A 102 -8.39 -1.54 -10.49
C LYS A 102 -9.19 -1.24 -11.76
N THR A 103 -8.83 -0.20 -12.51
CA THR A 103 -9.52 0.22 -13.74
C THR A 103 -9.11 -0.57 -14.98
N LEU A 104 -7.98 -1.30 -14.93
CA LEU A 104 -7.60 -2.21 -16.02
C LEU A 104 -8.65 -3.31 -16.20
N ASN A 105 -8.84 -3.79 -17.43
CA ASN A 105 -9.70 -4.95 -17.71
C ASN A 105 -8.90 -6.25 -17.69
N SER A 106 -7.69 -6.20 -18.21
CA SER A 106 -6.72 -7.27 -18.38
C SER A 106 -5.39 -6.91 -17.69
N GLN A 107 -4.40 -7.81 -17.71
CA GLN A 107 -3.04 -7.52 -17.24
C GLN A 107 -2.90 -7.05 -15.77
N LYS A 108 -3.92 -7.26 -14.93
CA LYS A 108 -3.90 -6.86 -13.51
C LYS A 108 -2.77 -7.50 -12.72
N ASP A 109 -2.35 -8.70 -13.08
CA ASP A 109 -1.27 -9.41 -12.38
C ASP A 109 0.09 -8.83 -12.78
N VAL A 110 0.30 -8.55 -14.07
CA VAL A 110 1.49 -7.81 -14.56
C VAL A 110 1.56 -6.41 -13.93
N ALA A 111 0.42 -5.71 -13.85
CA ALA A 111 0.33 -4.43 -13.16
C ALA A 111 0.64 -4.53 -11.65
N LEU A 112 0.36 -5.69 -11.02
CA LEU A 112 0.72 -5.93 -9.63
C LEU A 112 2.23 -6.12 -9.47
N GLU A 113 2.89 -6.78 -10.43
CA GLU A 113 4.35 -6.98 -10.43
C GLU A 113 5.09 -5.64 -10.45
N TYR A 114 4.79 -4.75 -11.41
CA TYR A 114 5.41 -3.41 -11.46
C TYR A 114 5.13 -2.58 -10.20
N ARG A 115 3.91 -2.67 -9.65
CA ARG A 115 3.61 -2.01 -8.37
C ARG A 115 4.47 -2.55 -7.24
N ASN A 116 4.69 -3.85 -7.16
CA ASN A 116 5.55 -4.42 -6.12
C ASN A 116 7.02 -4.04 -6.35
N GLY A 117 7.47 -3.94 -7.61
CA GLY A 117 8.78 -3.42 -8.00
C GLY A 117 9.05 -2.04 -7.39
N VAL A 118 8.10 -1.10 -7.54
CA VAL A 118 8.18 0.24 -6.95
C VAL A 118 8.49 0.23 -5.45
N THR A 119 7.91 -0.69 -4.66
CA THR A 119 8.26 -0.79 -3.22
C THR A 119 9.74 -1.15 -3.04
N PHE A 120 10.24 -2.14 -3.77
CA PHE A 120 11.62 -2.59 -3.65
C PHE A 120 12.60 -1.52 -4.13
N ASP A 121 12.27 -0.81 -5.21
CA ASP A 121 13.10 0.27 -5.73
C ASP A 121 13.19 1.44 -4.75
N LEU A 122 12.07 1.87 -4.15
CA LEU A 122 12.07 2.91 -3.12
C LEU A 122 12.90 2.49 -1.88
N ILE A 123 12.83 1.21 -1.49
CA ILE A 123 13.69 0.67 -0.42
C ILE A 123 15.17 0.70 -0.81
N ALA A 124 15.50 0.35 -2.05
CA ALA A 124 16.87 0.36 -2.56
C ALA A 124 17.45 1.79 -2.62
N ILE A 125 16.67 2.76 -3.12
CA ILE A 125 17.02 4.18 -3.09
C ILE A 125 17.24 4.66 -1.64
N SER A 126 16.32 4.32 -0.73
CA SER A 126 16.47 4.64 0.69
C SER A 126 17.73 4.02 1.30
N LYS A 127 18.11 2.81 0.89
CA LYS A 127 19.35 2.14 1.31
C LYS A 127 20.59 2.86 0.79
N ALA A 128 20.62 3.25 -0.49
CA ALA A 128 21.71 4.04 -1.06
C ALA A 128 21.86 5.40 -0.36
N ALA A 129 20.74 6.03 -0.01
CA ALA A 129 20.72 7.29 0.74
C ALA A 129 21.32 7.16 2.16
N ARG A 130 21.20 6.00 2.83
CA ARG A 130 21.84 5.76 4.14
C ARG A 130 23.36 5.74 4.07
N THR A 131 23.92 5.39 2.93
CA THR A 131 25.37 5.37 2.67
C THR A 131 25.83 6.56 1.83
N SER A 132 24.93 7.52 1.54
CA SER A 132 25.19 8.67 0.67
C SER A 132 25.76 8.27 -0.71
N ASP A 133 25.37 7.09 -1.20
CA ASP A 133 25.86 6.55 -2.47
C ASP A 133 25.02 7.08 -3.63
N LYS A 134 25.50 8.16 -4.25
CA LYS A 134 24.80 8.82 -5.35
C LYS A 134 24.68 7.93 -6.59
N ALA A 135 25.73 7.18 -6.93
CA ALA A 135 25.73 6.35 -8.13
C ALA A 135 24.71 5.22 -8.00
N GLU A 136 24.65 4.58 -6.83
CA GLU A 136 23.65 3.56 -6.56
C GLU A 136 22.23 4.16 -6.51
N ALA A 137 22.05 5.32 -5.86
CA ALA A 137 20.74 5.98 -5.84
C ALA A 137 20.24 6.32 -7.25
N GLU A 138 21.10 6.83 -8.13
CA GLU A 138 20.78 7.11 -9.54
C GLU A 138 20.49 5.83 -10.34
N ALA A 139 21.20 4.73 -10.08
CA ALA A 139 20.95 3.45 -10.72
C ALA A 139 19.57 2.90 -10.34
N GLN A 140 19.25 2.89 -9.05
CA GLN A 140 17.96 2.44 -8.53
C GLN A 140 16.81 3.37 -8.97
N PHE A 141 17.07 4.67 -9.07
CA PHE A 141 16.09 5.63 -9.61
C PHE A 141 15.71 5.30 -11.06
N LYS A 142 16.65 4.90 -11.91
CA LYS A 142 16.35 4.48 -13.29
C LYS A 142 15.46 3.25 -13.35
N ILE A 143 15.65 2.30 -12.43
CA ILE A 143 14.82 1.10 -12.33
C ILE A 143 13.40 1.51 -11.93
N LEU A 144 13.25 2.34 -10.89
CA LEU A 144 11.97 2.89 -10.46
C LEU A 144 11.21 3.56 -11.61
N THR A 145 11.87 4.46 -12.35
CA THR A 145 11.22 5.16 -13.47
C THR A 145 10.80 4.19 -14.56
N ASN A 146 11.64 3.19 -14.88
CA ASN A 146 11.28 2.19 -15.87
C ASN A 146 10.06 1.38 -15.42
N ASP A 147 10.01 0.90 -14.18
CA ASP A 147 8.86 0.12 -13.68
C ASP A 147 7.55 0.92 -13.73
N VAL A 148 7.60 2.22 -13.42
CA VAL A 148 6.44 3.10 -13.52
C VAL A 148 6.04 3.34 -14.98
N GLU A 149 7.00 3.52 -15.89
CA GLU A 149 6.73 3.63 -17.33
C GLU A 149 6.15 2.34 -17.92
N GLN A 150 6.65 1.16 -17.52
CA GLN A 150 6.10 -0.12 -17.95
C GLN A 150 4.68 -0.31 -17.41
N PHE A 151 4.43 0.06 -16.16
CA PHE A 151 3.08 0.09 -15.60
C PHE A 151 2.13 0.97 -16.42
N LEU A 152 2.58 2.17 -16.83
CA LEU A 152 1.79 3.08 -17.66
C LEU A 152 1.48 2.50 -19.05
N LYS A 153 2.43 1.79 -19.68
CA LYS A 153 2.23 1.15 -20.99
C LYS A 153 1.13 0.08 -20.98
N LEU A 154 0.84 -0.53 -19.83
CA LEU A 154 -0.25 -1.49 -19.71
C LEU A 154 -1.60 -0.85 -20.04
N PHE A 155 -1.77 0.44 -19.80
CA PHE A 155 -3.02 1.15 -20.09
C PHE A 155 -3.19 1.52 -21.56
N ASP A 156 -2.09 1.61 -22.32
CA ASP A 156 -2.13 1.85 -23.77
C ASP A 156 -2.49 0.57 -24.55
N SER A 157 -2.34 -0.60 -23.92
CA SER A 157 -2.57 -1.93 -24.51
C SER A 157 -3.80 -2.66 -23.93
N ASP A 158 -4.57 -2.00 -23.05
CA ASP A 158 -5.72 -2.56 -22.32
C ASP A 158 -7.04 -1.85 -22.63
#